data_AF-A0A817RGA5-F1
#
_entry.id   AF-A0A817RGA5-F1
#
_cell.length_a   1.000
_cell.length_b   1.000
_cell.length_c   1.000
_cell.angle_alpha   90.00
_cell.angle_beta   90.00
_cell.angle_gamma   90.00
#
_symmetry.space_group_name_H-M   'P 1'
#
loop_
_entity.id
_entity.type
_entity.pdbx_description
1 polymer ?
#
loop_
_entity_poly.entity_id
_entity_poly.type
_entity_poly.pdbx_seq_one_letter_code
_entity_poly.pdbx_strand_id
1 'polypeptide(L)'
;NLQMTTFIGSGVHFLHAFIENQKGHLYTRVYHDSISQRFLLPYIADHPRLFHRQWLRSALIQACQYCNRFDDFEEERLYIELTFLANGYSFDFIEYHLKQFFVHFNPKQYEQLNLNRSTYHLFRDELFCRLDQQKCDLEQEEQLLQKNRQFIQLSYLFDWGSRCQFNQKFYQLWFKILEQDPQFKKHGLKIKLNTKHCYSSNTLLARSITHF
;
A
#
# COMPACT_ATOMS: atom_id res chain seq x y z
N ASN A 1 0.39 14.49 -51.84
CA ASN A 1 1.34 15.10 -50.88
C ASN A 1 0.76 15.01 -49.48
N LEU A 2 1.08 13.94 -48.74
CA LEU A 2 0.75 13.80 -47.32
C LEU A 2 1.92 14.39 -46.53
N GLN A 3 1.74 15.58 -45.97
CA GLN A 3 2.66 16.14 -44.99
C GLN A 3 2.36 15.49 -43.63
N MET A 4 3.24 14.59 -43.20
CA MET A 4 3.24 14.12 -41.81
C MET A 4 3.89 15.19 -40.94
N THR A 5 3.10 15.81 -40.07
CA THR A 5 3.58 16.65 -38.97
C THR A 5 3.81 15.76 -37.75
N THR A 6 5.08 15.41 -37.51
CA THR A 6 5.51 14.72 -36.28
C THR A 6 5.66 15.73 -35.16
N PHE A 7 4.83 15.62 -34.12
CA PHE A 7 5.02 16.33 -32.85
C PHE A 7 5.63 15.34 -31.85
N ILE A 8 6.85 15.60 -31.40
CA ILE A 8 7.40 14.97 -30.20
C ILE A 8 6.78 15.72 -29.03
N GLY A 9 5.70 15.18 -28.44
CA GLY A 9 5.17 15.72 -27.19
C GLY A 9 6.26 15.67 -26.12
N SER A 10 6.48 16.79 -25.40
CA SER A 10 7.47 16.85 -24.33
C SER A 10 7.09 16.03 -23.10
N GLY A 11 5.88 15.45 -23.06
CA GLY A 11 5.47 14.51 -22.02
C GLY A 11 4.45 13.47 -22.48
N VAL A 12 4.39 12.37 -21.73
CA VAL A 12 3.53 11.20 -21.96
C VAL A 12 2.88 10.77 -20.65
N HIS A 13 1.66 10.25 -20.74
CA HIS A 13 0.96 9.64 -19.62
C HIS A 13 1.10 8.12 -19.71
N PHE A 14 1.52 7.48 -18.63
CA PHE A 14 1.55 6.03 -18.54
C PHE A 14 1.06 5.59 -17.15
N LEU A 15 -0.05 4.85 -17.11
CA LEU A 15 -0.76 4.51 -15.87
C LEU A 15 -1.11 5.80 -15.07
N HIS A 16 -0.60 5.90 -13.84
CA HIS A 16 -0.77 7.06 -12.95
C HIS A 16 0.46 7.99 -12.95
N ALA A 17 1.36 7.87 -13.94
CA ALA A 17 2.54 8.71 -14.07
C ALA A 17 2.39 9.70 -15.23
N PHE A 18 2.70 10.96 -14.96
CA PHE A 18 3.04 11.93 -16.00
C PHE A 18 4.55 11.98 -16.11
N ILE A 19 5.07 11.75 -17.31
CA ILE A 19 6.49 11.75 -17.61
C ILE A 19 6.75 12.90 -18.56
N GLU A 20 7.67 13.79 -18.22
CA GLU A 20 8.06 14.92 -19.07
C GLU A 20 9.58 14.95 -19.25
N ASN A 21 10.04 15.20 -20.47
CA ASN A 21 11.44 15.50 -20.74
C ASN A 21 11.62 17.01 -20.81
N GLN A 22 12.23 17.60 -19.77
CA GLN A 22 12.62 19.00 -19.80
C GLN A 22 14.14 19.08 -19.97
N LYS A 23 14.58 19.53 -21.16
CA LYS A 23 16.00 19.79 -21.49
C LYS A 23 16.93 18.59 -21.27
N GLY A 24 16.47 17.36 -21.55
CA GLY A 24 17.27 16.14 -21.41
C GLY A 24 17.17 15.48 -20.04
N HIS A 25 16.42 16.06 -19.11
CA HIS A 25 16.12 15.44 -17.81
C HIS A 25 14.69 14.92 -17.81
N LEU A 26 14.51 13.70 -17.31
CA LEU A 26 13.19 13.09 -17.11
C LEU A 26 12.60 13.57 -15.78
N TYR A 27 11.39 14.11 -15.85
CA TYR A 27 10.57 14.55 -14.73
C TYR A 27 9.37 13.64 -14.65
N THR A 28 9.05 13.19 -13.45
CA THR A 28 7.91 12.33 -13.23
C THR A 28 7.09 12.85 -12.07
N ARG A 29 5.77 12.86 -12.23
CA ARG A 29 4.79 13.23 -11.18
C ARG A 29 3.56 12.35 -11.27
N VAL A 30 2.75 12.37 -10.22
CA VAL A 30 1.44 11.69 -10.24
C VAL A 30 0.56 12.34 -11.30
N TYR A 31 -0.03 11.52 -12.16
CA TYR A 31 -1.04 11.96 -13.10
C TYR A 31 -2.42 11.92 -12.45
N HIS A 32 -3.11 13.06 -12.48
CA HIS A 32 -4.50 13.19 -12.07
C HIS A 32 -5.35 13.43 -13.32
N ASP A 33 -6.27 12.53 -13.62
CA ASP A 33 -7.28 12.76 -14.64
C ASP A 33 -8.31 13.74 -14.09
N SER A 34 -8.40 14.92 -14.72
CA SER A 34 -9.29 16.02 -14.33
C SER A 34 -10.77 15.70 -14.48
N ILE A 35 -11.11 14.66 -15.26
CA ILE A 35 -12.48 14.19 -15.47
C ILE A 35 -12.87 13.19 -14.37
N SER A 36 -11.89 12.46 -13.82
CA SER A 36 -12.11 11.54 -12.70
C SER A 36 -11.99 12.28 -11.37
N GLN A 37 -13.12 12.64 -10.77
CA GLN A 37 -13.09 13.06 -9.37
C GLN A 37 -12.70 11.84 -8.53
N ARG A 38 -11.51 11.85 -7.94
CA ARG A 38 -11.10 10.86 -6.92
C ARG A 38 -11.92 11.13 -5.66
N PHE A 39 -13.18 10.73 -5.66
CA PHE A 39 -13.93 10.60 -4.42
C PHE A 39 -13.19 9.56 -3.58
N LEU A 40 -12.44 10.04 -2.58
CA LEU A 40 -11.94 9.21 -1.52
C LEU A 40 -13.15 8.62 -0.79
N LEU A 41 -13.00 7.47 -0.11
CA LEU A 41 -14.01 6.98 0.81
C LEU A 41 -14.29 8.10 1.82
N PRO A 42 -15.49 8.71 1.83
CA PRO A 42 -15.79 9.82 2.72
C PRO A 42 -15.63 9.34 4.16
N TYR A 43 -15.09 10.17 5.05
CA TYR A 43 -14.93 9.77 6.46
C TYR A 43 -16.27 9.44 7.15
N ILE A 44 -17.36 9.97 6.60
CA ILE A 44 -18.74 9.76 7.05
C ILE A 44 -19.27 8.38 6.63
N ALA A 45 -18.69 7.78 5.59
CA ALA A 45 -19.09 6.45 5.17
C ALA A 45 -18.51 5.41 6.15
N ASP A 46 -19.34 4.48 6.59
CA ASP A 46 -19.08 3.55 7.71
C ASP A 46 -18.10 2.43 7.30
N HIS A 47 -16.90 2.82 6.87
CA HIS A 47 -15.83 1.93 6.47
C HIS A 47 -14.91 1.64 7.66
N PRO A 48 -14.33 0.44 7.73
CA PRO A 48 -13.37 0.13 8.78
C PRO A 48 -12.22 1.15 8.81
N ARG A 49 -11.86 1.61 10.02
CA ARG A 49 -10.77 2.58 10.25
C ARG A 49 -9.47 2.23 9.53
N LEU A 50 -9.23 0.95 9.28
CA LEU A 50 -8.07 0.49 8.54
C LEU A 50 -8.03 0.99 7.09
N PHE A 51 -9.17 1.08 6.38
CA PHE A 51 -9.23 1.56 4.99
C PHE A 51 -8.79 3.01 4.87
N HIS A 52 -9.35 3.85 5.73
CA HIS A 52 -9.00 5.26 5.86
C HIS A 52 -7.49 5.46 6.03
N ARG A 53 -6.85 4.63 6.87
CA ARG A 53 -5.40 4.67 7.12
C ARG A 53 -4.57 4.15 5.95
N GLN A 54 -5.01 3.04 5.34
CA GLN A 54 -4.32 2.42 4.22
C GLN A 54 -4.37 3.28 2.97
N TRP A 55 -5.49 3.96 2.72
CA TRP A 55 -5.60 4.87 1.58
C TRP A 55 -4.55 5.97 1.66
N LEU A 56 -4.52 6.73 2.76
CA LEU A 56 -3.57 7.83 2.92
C LEU A 56 -2.14 7.34 2.72
N ARG A 57 -1.80 6.22 3.37
CA ARG A 57 -0.49 5.59 3.22
C ARG A 57 -0.18 5.20 1.76
N SER A 58 -1.12 4.59 1.04
CA SER A 58 -0.92 4.18 -0.35
C SER A 58 -0.79 5.36 -1.29
N ALA A 59 -1.55 6.44 -1.07
CA ALA A 59 -1.40 7.69 -1.83
C ALA A 59 0.00 8.29 -1.63
N LEU A 60 0.51 8.32 -0.39
CA LEU A 60 1.86 8.80 -0.10
C LEU A 60 2.95 7.90 -0.69
N ILE A 61 2.78 6.57 -0.69
CA ILE A 61 3.69 5.64 -1.38
C ILE A 61 3.73 5.95 -2.88
N GLN A 62 2.56 6.11 -3.52
CA GLN A 62 2.49 6.44 -4.95
C GLN A 62 3.15 7.79 -5.25
N ALA A 63 2.92 8.81 -4.42
CA ALA A 63 3.59 10.09 -4.54
C ALA A 63 5.12 9.92 -4.52
N CYS A 64 5.67 9.14 -3.59
CA CYS A 64 7.11 8.86 -3.55
C CYS A 64 7.59 8.08 -4.78
N GLN A 65 6.79 7.13 -5.28
CA GLN A 65 7.15 6.32 -6.44
C GLN A 65 7.21 7.16 -7.71
N TYR A 66 6.24 8.04 -7.92
CA TYR A 66 6.13 8.82 -9.14
C TYR A 66 6.85 10.15 -9.11
N CYS A 67 6.92 10.84 -7.98
CA CYS A 67 7.62 12.13 -7.87
C CYS A 67 9.12 11.89 -7.67
N ASN A 68 9.92 12.15 -8.71
CA ASN A 68 11.37 11.97 -8.61
C ASN A 68 12.09 13.17 -7.96
N ARG A 69 11.44 14.33 -7.87
CA ARG A 69 11.94 15.51 -7.16
C ARG A 69 11.11 15.79 -5.92
N PHE A 70 11.77 16.42 -4.94
CA PHE A 70 11.14 16.80 -3.69
C PHE A 70 9.99 17.81 -3.87
N ASP A 71 10.16 18.81 -4.74
CA ASP A 71 9.13 19.83 -4.94
C ASP A 71 7.84 19.21 -5.50
N ASP A 72 7.97 18.28 -6.46
CA ASP A 72 6.83 17.54 -7.04
C ASP A 72 6.17 16.61 -6.00
N PHE A 73 6.96 16.05 -5.10
CA PHE A 73 6.44 15.25 -3.99
C PHE A 73 5.69 16.11 -2.96
N GLU A 74 6.22 17.27 -2.60
CA GLU A 74 5.57 18.19 -1.67
C GLU A 74 4.25 18.73 -2.22
N GLU A 75 4.20 19.07 -3.51
CA GLU A 75 2.95 19.46 -4.17
C GLU A 75 1.92 18.33 -4.12
N GLU A 76 2.32 17.10 -4.45
CA GLU A 76 1.44 15.93 -4.39
C GLU A 76 1.00 15.61 -2.95
N ARG A 77 1.90 15.74 -1.97
CA ARG A 77 1.59 15.57 -0.54
C ARG A 77 0.50 16.56 -0.10
N LEU A 78 0.68 17.84 -0.42
CA LEU A 78 -0.31 18.88 -0.11
C LEU A 78 -1.65 18.60 -0.79
N TYR A 79 -1.62 18.18 -2.06
CA TYR A 79 -2.82 17.77 -2.78
C TYR A 79 -3.55 16.61 -2.08
N ILE A 80 -2.83 15.57 -1.65
CA ILE A 80 -3.37 14.44 -0.89
C ILE A 80 -4.00 14.94 0.42
N GLU A 81 -3.29 15.74 1.21
CA GLU A 81 -3.79 16.27 2.48
C GLU A 81 -5.08 17.07 2.31
N LEU A 82 -5.11 18.00 1.34
CA LEU A 82 -6.30 18.79 1.01
C LEU A 82 -7.46 17.91 0.55
N THR A 83 -7.18 16.86 -0.23
CA THR A 83 -8.20 15.91 -0.67
C THR A 83 -8.80 15.17 0.54
N PHE A 84 -7.98 14.72 1.50
CA PHE A 84 -8.49 14.08 2.72
C PHE A 84 -9.32 15.06 3.58
N LEU A 85 -8.86 16.31 3.77
CA LEU A 85 -9.64 17.33 4.48
C LEU A 85 -10.99 17.57 3.82
N ALA A 86 -11.02 17.71 2.49
CA ALA A 86 -12.25 17.90 1.72
C ALA A 86 -13.22 16.71 1.83
N ASN A 87 -12.73 15.51 2.15
CA ASN A 87 -13.53 14.31 2.38
C ASN A 87 -13.93 14.09 3.86
N GLY A 88 -13.73 15.10 4.72
CA GLY A 88 -14.22 15.12 6.10
C GLY A 88 -13.28 14.48 7.14
N TYR A 89 -12.03 14.23 6.77
CA TYR A 89 -11.03 13.74 7.72
C TYR A 89 -10.51 14.90 8.57
N SER A 90 -10.20 14.64 9.84
CA SER A 90 -9.63 15.67 10.72
C SER A 90 -8.16 15.94 10.39
N PHE A 91 -7.71 17.17 10.68
CA PHE A 91 -6.30 17.54 10.57
C PHE A 91 -5.41 16.61 11.43
N ASP A 92 -5.80 16.35 12.68
CA ASP A 92 -5.07 15.45 13.58
C ASP A 92 -4.90 14.03 13.02
N PHE A 93 -5.91 13.51 12.31
CA PHE A 93 -5.83 12.20 11.66
C PHE A 93 -4.75 12.22 10.59
N ILE A 94 -4.76 13.24 9.74
CA ILE A 94 -3.82 13.38 8.62
C ILE A 94 -2.40 13.54 9.16
N GLU A 95 -2.18 14.48 10.09
CA GLU A 95 -0.88 14.74 10.70
C GLU A 95 -0.31 13.50 11.38
N TYR A 96 -1.13 12.81 12.19
CA TYR A 96 -0.71 11.57 12.84
C TYR A 96 -0.28 10.52 11.82
N HIS A 97 -1.08 10.29 10.77
CA HIS A 97 -0.78 9.26 9.79
C HIS A 97 0.39 9.61 8.86
N LEU A 98 0.57 10.89 8.55
CA LEU A 98 1.75 11.39 7.82
C LEU A 98 3.02 11.18 8.64
N LYS A 99 2.98 11.51 9.93
CA LYS A 99 4.06 11.21 10.89
C LYS A 99 4.39 9.71 10.91
N GLN A 100 3.37 8.86 11.06
CA GLN A 100 3.56 7.41 11.04
C GLN A 100 4.14 6.89 9.72
N PHE A 101 3.77 7.49 8.58
CA PHE A 101 4.32 7.15 7.28
C PHE A 101 5.84 7.38 7.23
N PHE A 102 6.30 8.56 7.63
CA PHE A 102 7.74 8.87 7.65
C PHE A 102 8.50 8.04 8.68
N VAL A 103 7.95 7.83 9.89
CA VAL A 103 8.55 6.91 10.89
C VAL A 103 8.72 5.51 10.32
N HIS A 104 7.74 5.01 9.58
CA HIS A 104 7.76 3.65 9.07
C HIS A 104 8.89 3.42 8.05
N PHE A 105 9.10 4.37 7.15
CA PHE A 105 10.08 4.25 6.07
C PHE A 105 11.44 4.86 6.42
N ASN A 106 11.55 5.69 7.47
CA ASN A 106 12.85 6.19 7.93
C ASN A 106 12.87 6.35 9.47
N PRO A 107 12.88 5.22 10.21
CA PRO A 107 12.79 5.26 11.67
C PRO A 107 14.03 5.86 12.34
N LYS A 108 15.21 5.79 11.71
CA LYS A 108 16.47 6.27 12.29
C LYS A 108 16.62 7.78 12.23
N GLN A 109 15.94 8.45 11.31
CA GLN A 109 16.07 9.89 11.10
C GLN A 109 14.75 10.63 11.32
N TYR A 110 13.70 9.98 11.83
CA TYR A 110 12.39 10.62 11.99
C TYR A 110 12.42 11.87 12.88
N GLU A 111 13.19 11.85 13.97
CA GLU A 111 13.34 13.04 14.84
C GLU A 111 14.21 14.14 14.21
N GLN A 112 14.94 13.83 13.13
CA GLN A 112 15.81 14.75 12.38
C GLN A 112 15.27 15.05 10.96
N LEU A 113 14.07 14.57 10.64
CA LEU A 113 13.51 14.53 9.29
C LEU A 113 12.97 15.92 8.90
N ASN A 114 13.88 16.86 8.69
CA ASN A 114 13.63 17.95 7.75
C ASN A 114 13.78 17.36 6.35
N LEU A 115 12.78 16.59 5.90
CA LEU A 115 12.73 16.12 4.52
C LEU A 115 12.86 17.34 3.62
N ASN A 116 13.86 17.34 2.77
CA ASN A 116 14.17 18.47 1.91
C ASN A 116 14.76 17.97 0.61
N ARG A 117 15.03 18.87 -0.34
CA ARG A 117 15.59 18.54 -1.66
C ARG A 117 16.82 17.65 -1.60
N SER A 118 17.70 17.84 -0.62
CA SER A 118 18.94 17.09 -0.47
C SER A 118 18.75 15.70 0.13
N THR A 119 17.74 15.49 0.98
CA THR A 119 17.52 14.22 1.69
C THR A 119 16.43 13.35 1.07
N TYR A 120 15.62 13.92 0.16
CA TYR A 120 14.49 13.23 -0.47
C TYR A 120 14.88 11.95 -1.20
N HIS A 121 15.99 11.95 -1.96
CA HIS A 121 16.43 10.77 -2.68
C HIS A 121 16.75 9.60 -1.74
N LEU A 122 17.44 9.85 -0.61
CA LEU A 122 17.75 8.82 0.40
C LEU A 122 16.48 8.22 0.99
N PHE A 123 15.49 9.07 1.30
CA PHE A 123 14.19 8.62 1.78
C PHE A 123 13.48 7.74 0.75
N ARG A 124 13.51 8.16 -0.52
CA ARG A 124 12.88 7.44 -1.63
C ARG A 124 13.53 6.08 -1.87
N ASP A 125 14.86 6.00 -1.78
CA ASP A 125 15.61 4.75 -1.91
C ASP A 125 15.28 3.76 -0.78
N GLU A 126 15.25 4.23 0.48
CA GLU A 126 14.85 3.38 1.61
C GLU A 126 13.39 2.91 1.46
N LEU A 127 12.50 3.77 0.97
CA LEU A 127 11.12 3.38 0.67
C LEU A 127 11.08 2.24 -0.36
N PHE A 128 11.83 2.33 -1.45
CA PHE A 128 11.90 1.26 -2.44
C PHE A 128 12.48 -0.03 -1.86
N CYS A 129 13.59 0.04 -1.13
CA CYS A 129 14.17 -1.13 -0.46
C CYS A 129 13.16 -1.83 0.46
N ARG A 130 12.34 -1.06 1.20
CA ARG A 130 11.28 -1.60 2.06
C ARG A 130 10.16 -2.26 1.28
N LEU A 131 9.75 -1.69 0.16
CA LEU A 131 8.72 -2.28 -0.70
C LEU A 131 9.21 -3.58 -1.35
N ASP A 132 10.46 -3.61 -1.81
CA ASP A 132 11.08 -4.81 -2.38
C ASP A 132 11.21 -5.92 -1.33
N GLN A 133 11.65 -5.58 -0.12
CA GLN A 133 11.72 -6.55 0.97
C GLN A 133 10.34 -7.12 1.29
N GLN A 134 9.29 -6.28 1.38
CA GLN A 134 7.92 -6.74 1.60
C GLN A 134 7.45 -7.69 0.50
N LYS A 135 7.81 -7.42 -0.76
CA LYS A 135 7.48 -8.30 -1.88
C LYS A 135 8.17 -9.66 -1.73
N CYS A 136 9.48 -9.67 -1.48
CA CYS A 136 10.25 -10.88 -1.23
C CYS A 136 9.68 -11.70 -0.05
N ASP A 137 9.33 -11.05 1.06
CA ASP A 137 8.77 -11.72 2.23
C ASP A 137 7.42 -12.39 1.89
N LEU A 138 6.57 -11.72 1.11
CA LEU A 138 5.29 -12.26 0.65
C LEU A 138 5.47 -13.46 -0.29
N GLU A 139 6.40 -13.37 -1.24
CA GLU A 139 6.73 -14.46 -2.15
C GLU A 139 7.32 -15.67 -1.41
N GLN A 140 8.20 -15.43 -0.43
CA GLN A 140 8.74 -16.49 0.43
C GLN A 140 7.66 -17.13 1.29
N GLU A 141 6.77 -16.34 1.89
CA GLU A 141 5.63 -16.89 2.63
C GLU A 141 4.77 -17.77 1.72
N GLU A 142 4.44 -17.31 0.51
CA GLU A 142 3.67 -18.10 -0.46
C GLU A 142 4.36 -19.41 -0.85
N GLN A 143 5.68 -19.40 -1.09
CA GLN A 143 6.45 -20.60 -1.38
C GLN A 143 6.53 -21.57 -0.20
N LEU A 144 6.73 -21.08 1.02
CA LEU A 144 6.71 -21.90 2.22
C LEU A 144 5.34 -22.55 2.42
N LEU A 145 4.27 -21.80 2.15
CA LEU A 145 2.91 -22.31 2.25
C LEU A 145 2.61 -23.39 1.19
N GLN A 146 3.10 -23.24 -0.04
CA GLN A 146 2.95 -24.27 -1.07
C GLN A 146 3.72 -25.56 -0.76
N LYS A 147 4.90 -25.46 -0.13
CA LYS A 147 5.71 -26.63 0.24
C LYS A 147 5.15 -27.38 1.44
N ASN A 148 4.50 -26.68 2.37
CA ASN A 148 4.04 -27.25 3.63
C ASN A 148 2.59 -27.78 3.53
N ARG A 149 2.41 -28.94 2.88
CA ARG A 149 1.11 -29.61 2.67
C ARG A 149 0.37 -30.03 3.96
N GLN A 150 1.00 -29.84 5.12
CA GLN A 150 0.42 -30.15 6.42
C GLN A 150 -0.48 -29.05 6.97
N PHE A 151 -0.61 -27.89 6.30
CA PHE A 151 -1.47 -26.81 6.78
C PHE A 151 -2.74 -26.65 5.96
N ILE A 152 -3.89 -26.67 6.64
CA ILE A 152 -5.14 -26.16 6.08
C ILE A 152 -5.23 -24.69 6.44
N GLN A 153 -5.15 -23.83 5.42
CA GLN A 153 -5.31 -22.40 5.60
C GLN A 153 -6.76 -21.99 5.41
N LEU A 154 -7.28 -21.30 6.42
CA LEU A 154 -8.58 -20.65 6.36
C LEU A 154 -8.33 -19.15 6.50
N SER A 155 -8.94 -18.38 5.61
CA SER A 155 -8.85 -16.92 5.63
C SER A 155 -10.22 -16.35 5.89
N TYR A 156 -10.30 -15.33 6.73
CA TYR A 156 -11.54 -14.57 6.93
C TYR A 156 -11.28 -13.08 6.80
N LEU A 157 -12.28 -12.38 6.27
CA LEU A 157 -12.32 -10.93 6.27
C LEU A 157 -12.74 -10.47 7.66
N PHE A 158 -11.95 -9.59 8.25
CA PHE A 158 -12.25 -9.00 9.54
C PHE A 158 -12.47 -7.51 9.40
N ASP A 159 -13.73 -7.13 9.41
CA ASP A 159 -14.15 -5.73 9.31
C ASP A 159 -14.63 -5.19 10.67
N TRP A 160 -15.19 -6.04 11.54
CA TRP A 160 -15.79 -5.63 12.83
C TRP A 160 -15.68 -6.72 13.93
N GLY A 161 -15.65 -6.31 15.21
CA GLY A 161 -15.69 -7.18 16.39
C GLY A 161 -14.36 -7.33 17.14
N SER A 162 -14.21 -8.38 17.97
CA SER A 162 -12.94 -8.71 18.63
C SER A 162 -12.25 -9.86 17.91
N ARG A 163 -11.14 -9.54 17.21
CA ARG A 163 -10.30 -10.53 16.50
C ARG A 163 -9.84 -11.65 17.43
N CYS A 164 -9.49 -11.28 18.67
CA CYS A 164 -9.04 -12.23 19.68
C CYS A 164 -10.15 -13.24 20.01
N GLN A 165 -11.37 -12.76 20.26
CA GLN A 165 -12.51 -13.62 20.59
C GLN A 165 -12.91 -14.51 19.41
N PHE A 166 -12.92 -13.98 18.18
CA PHE A 166 -13.21 -14.77 16.99
C PHE A 166 -12.18 -15.88 16.80
N ASN A 167 -10.87 -15.54 16.82
CA ASN A 167 -9.80 -16.52 16.67
C ASN A 167 -9.90 -17.60 17.76
N GLN A 168 -10.17 -17.21 19.00
CA GLN A 168 -10.34 -18.15 20.11
C GLN A 168 -11.53 -19.11 19.88
N LYS A 169 -12.69 -18.59 19.48
CA LYS A 169 -13.88 -19.40 19.20
C LYS A 169 -13.68 -20.31 17.99
N PHE A 170 -13.02 -19.81 16.94
CA PHE A 170 -12.67 -20.58 15.77
C PHE A 170 -11.78 -21.77 16.14
N TYR A 171 -10.67 -21.54 16.86
CA TYR A 171 -9.78 -22.61 17.26
C TYR A 171 -10.46 -23.59 18.22
N GLN A 172 -11.29 -23.12 19.16
CA GLN A 172 -12.07 -24.00 20.03
C GLN A 172 -12.98 -24.95 19.24
N LEU A 173 -13.70 -24.43 18.24
CA LEU A 173 -14.60 -25.23 17.41
C LEU A 173 -13.82 -26.23 16.56
N TRP A 174 -12.77 -25.76 15.89
CA TRP A 174 -11.98 -26.59 14.99
C TRP A 174 -11.18 -27.65 15.74
N PHE A 175 -10.50 -27.33 16.84
CA PHE A 175 -9.79 -28.36 17.62
C PHE A 175 -10.73 -29.47 18.09
N LYS A 176 -11.95 -29.14 18.51
CA LYS A 176 -12.96 -30.14 18.89
C LYS A 176 -13.33 -31.08 17.74
N ILE A 177 -13.46 -30.56 16.52
CA ILE A 177 -13.79 -31.36 15.33
C ILE A 177 -12.58 -32.20 14.87
N LEU A 178 -11.40 -31.58 14.82
CA LEU A 178 -10.19 -32.23 14.31
C LEU A 178 -9.65 -33.31 15.25
N GLU A 179 -9.78 -33.14 16.57
CA GLU A 179 -9.39 -34.17 17.54
C GLU A 179 -10.22 -35.44 17.41
N GLN A 180 -11.45 -35.32 16.89
CA GLN A 180 -12.38 -36.42 16.69
C GLN A 180 -12.18 -37.12 15.34
N ASP A 181 -11.41 -36.54 14.40
CA ASP A 181 -11.17 -37.11 13.08
C ASP A 181 -9.83 -37.91 13.05
N PRO A 182 -9.89 -39.25 12.91
CA PRO A 182 -8.71 -40.10 12.88
C PRO A 182 -7.85 -39.92 11.62
N GLN A 183 -8.41 -39.47 10.49
CA GLN A 183 -7.63 -39.18 9.29
C GLN A 183 -6.80 -37.90 9.47
N PHE A 184 -7.37 -36.91 10.14
CA PHE A 184 -6.69 -35.65 10.40
C PHE A 184 -5.46 -35.83 11.31
N LYS A 185 -5.62 -36.64 12.37
CA LYS A 185 -4.51 -37.06 13.25
C LYS A 185 -3.44 -37.84 12.50
N LYS A 186 -3.83 -38.76 11.62
CA LYS A 186 -2.89 -39.59 10.84
C LYS A 186 -1.98 -38.77 9.92
N HIS A 187 -2.49 -37.70 9.32
CA HIS A 187 -1.73 -36.86 8.38
C HIS A 187 -1.03 -35.68 9.03
N GLY A 188 -1.19 -35.49 10.35
CA GLY A 188 -0.55 -34.40 11.09
C GLY A 188 -0.98 -33.00 10.63
N LEU A 189 -2.19 -32.88 10.08
CA LEU A 189 -2.69 -31.63 9.53
C LEU A 189 -2.91 -30.59 10.64
N LYS A 190 -2.49 -29.34 10.39
CA LYS A 190 -2.64 -28.19 11.29
C LYS A 190 -3.48 -27.13 10.62
N ILE A 191 -4.37 -26.47 11.37
CA ILE A 191 -5.12 -25.33 10.83
C ILE A 191 -4.39 -24.04 11.17
N LYS A 192 -4.18 -23.21 10.15
CA LYS A 192 -3.71 -21.82 10.31
C LYS A 192 -4.84 -20.89 9.89
N LEU A 193 -5.40 -20.14 10.84
CA LEU A 193 -6.35 -19.09 10.55
C LEU A 193 -5.60 -17.79 10.25
N ASN A 194 -5.74 -17.28 9.04
CA ASN A 194 -5.22 -15.98 8.65
C ASN A 194 -6.35 -14.96 8.61
N THR A 195 -6.10 -13.78 9.16
CA THR A 195 -6.97 -12.64 8.93
C THR A 195 -6.53 -11.98 7.64
N LYS A 196 -7.44 -11.89 6.67
CA LYS A 196 -7.27 -11.02 5.51
C LYS A 196 -7.99 -9.73 5.82
N HIS A 197 -7.29 -8.62 5.72
CA HIS A 197 -7.96 -7.32 5.62
C HIS A 197 -8.38 -7.16 4.16
N CYS A 198 -9.60 -6.69 3.92
CA CYS A 198 -10.05 -6.36 2.56
C CYS A 198 -8.96 -5.46 1.96
N TYR A 199 -8.28 -6.00 0.95
CA TYR A 199 -7.18 -5.39 0.20
C TYR A 199 -6.24 -4.52 1.04
N SER A 200 -5.23 -5.13 1.66
CA SER A 200 -3.99 -4.40 1.98
C SER A 200 -3.53 -3.77 0.67
N SER A 201 -3.77 -2.47 0.49
CA SER A 201 -3.38 -1.75 -0.71
C SER A 201 -1.87 -1.90 -0.94
N ASN A 202 -1.08 -2.07 0.12
CA ASN A 202 0.34 -2.43 0.02
C ASN A 202 0.58 -3.82 -0.59
N THR A 203 -0.23 -4.82 -0.28
CA THR A 203 -0.13 -6.17 -0.87
C THR A 203 -0.58 -6.18 -2.32
N LEU A 204 -1.57 -5.36 -2.68
CA LEU A 204 -1.95 -5.16 -4.10
C LEU A 204 -0.86 -4.38 -4.86
N LEU A 205 -0.33 -3.30 -4.28
CA LEU A 205 0.72 -2.48 -4.87
C LEU A 205 2.04 -3.25 -5.04
N ALA A 206 2.45 -4.03 -4.04
CA ALA A 206 3.62 -4.90 -4.12
C ALA A 206 3.48 -5.96 -5.24
N ARG A 207 2.25 -6.43 -5.49
CA ARG A 207 1.95 -7.37 -6.58
C ARG A 207 1.87 -6.71 -7.96
N SER A 208 1.51 -5.43 -8.03
CA SER A 208 1.39 -4.69 -9.30
C SER A 208 2.70 -4.10 -9.82
N ILE A 209 3.78 -4.11 -9.02
CA ILE A 209 5.11 -3.70 -9.49
C ILE A 209 5.71 -4.84 -10.32
N THR A 210 5.37 -4.86 -11.60
CA THR A 210 6.11 -5.55 -12.66
C THR A 210 7.08 -4.54 -13.28
N HIS A 211 8.39 -4.73 -13.09
CA HIS A 211 9.39 -3.97 -13.84
C HIS A 211 9.32 -4.35 -15.32
N PHE A 212 9.24 -3.33 -16.18
CA PHE A 212 9.71 -3.40 -17.56
C PHE A 212 11.21 -3.13 -17.60
#